data_AF-A0A7H4NZ23-F1
#
_entry.id   AF-A0A7H4NZ23-F1
#
_cell.length_a   1.000
_cell.length_b   1.000
_cell.length_c   1.000
_cell.angle_alpha   90.00
_cell.angle_beta   90.00
_cell.angle_gamma   90.00
#
_symmetry.space_group_name_H-M   'P 1'
#
loop_
_entity.id
_entity.type
_entity.pdbx_description
1 polymer ?
#
loop_
_entity_poly.entity_id
_entity_poly.type
_entity_poly.pdbx_seq_one_letter_code
_entity_poly.pdbx_strand_id
1 'polypeptide(L)' 'MHFVTDELDGGPVVLQAKVPVFAEDTEDDITARVQAQEHDIYPLAISWFVDGRLRAEGNEAWLDNVPLPPQGYAAEE' A
#
# COMPACT_ATOMS: atom_id res chain seq x y z
N MET A 1 -0.89 -1.96 -1.08
CA MET A 1 -2.34 -1.73 -0.86
C MET A 1 -2.87 -0.75 -1.87
N HIS A 2 -4.03 -1.02 -2.45
CA HIS A 2 -4.67 -0.18 -3.46
C HIS A 2 -6.21 -0.29 -3.36
N PHE A 3 -6.93 0.67 -3.93
CA PHE A 3 -8.37 0.50 -4.13
C PHE A 3 -8.65 -0.47 -5.28
N VAL A 4 -9.76 -1.19 -5.21
CA VAL A 4 -10.16 -2.13 -6.26
C VAL A 4 -10.91 -1.39 -7.37
N THR A 5 -10.57 -1.70 -8.62
CA THR A 5 -11.23 -1.23 -9.84
C THR A 5 -11.50 -2.41 -10.77
N ASP A 6 -12.12 -2.13 -11.91
CA ASP A 6 -12.42 -3.10 -12.97
C ASP A 6 -11.15 -3.67 -13.63
N GLU A 7 -10.06 -2.90 -13.61
CA GLU A 7 -8.73 -3.33 -14.07
C GLU A 7 -8.05 -4.20 -13.01
N LEU A 8 -7.52 -5.36 -13.43
CA LEU A 8 -6.75 -6.28 -12.58
C LEU A 8 -5.55 -5.54 -11.98
N ASP A 9 -5.51 -5.47 -10.65
CA ASP A 9 -4.47 -4.79 -9.89
C ASP A 9 -4.24 -3.31 -10.29
N GLY A 10 -5.21 -2.68 -10.97
CA GLY A 10 -5.04 -1.38 -11.64
C GLY A 10 -5.51 -0.16 -10.84
N GLY A 11 -6.21 -0.35 -9.72
CA GLY A 11 -6.76 0.77 -8.97
C GLY A 11 -5.71 1.59 -8.21
N PRO A 12 -6.04 2.82 -7.78
CA PRO A 12 -5.07 3.76 -7.25
C PRO A 12 -4.41 3.23 -5.97
N VAL A 13 -3.08 3.31 -5.94
CA VAL A 13 -2.25 2.81 -4.85
C VAL A 13 -2.39 3.72 -3.62
N VAL A 14 -2.58 3.10 -2.46
CA VAL A 14 -2.73 3.77 -1.17
C VAL A 14 -1.42 3.81 -0.40
N LEU A 15 -0.75 2.65 -0.30
CA LEU A 15 0.45 2.48 0.53
C LEU A 15 1.22 1.27 0.02
N GLN A 16 2.54 1.42 -0.06
CA GLN A 16 3.47 0.34 -0.38
C GLN A 16 4.56 0.28 0.69
N ALA A 17 4.98 -0.93 1.01
CA ALA A 17 6.20 -1.18 1.76
C ALA A 17 7.23 -1.80 0.83
N LYS A 18 8.49 -1.40 0.97
CA LYS A 18 9.61 -2.00 0.24
C LYS A 18 10.30 -2.99 1.14
N VAL A 19 10.72 -4.10 0.56
CA VAL A 19 11.58 -5.06 1.24
C VAL A 19 12.89 -5.18 0.45
N PRO A 20 14.06 -5.23 1.12
CA PRO A 20 15.31 -5.57 0.44
C PRO A 20 15.24 -6.99 -0.10
N VAL A 21 16.08 -7.31 -1.08
CA VAL A 21 16.33 -8.67 -1.57
C VAL A 21 17.84 -8.89 -1.61
N PHE A 22 18.30 -10.00 -1.04
CA PHE A 22 19.70 -10.39 -0.94
C PHE A 22 19.99 -11.60 -1.83
N ALA A 23 21.27 -11.83 -2.15
CA ALA A 23 21.67 -12.86 -3.10
C ALA A 23 21.33 -14.29 -2.62
N GLU A 24 21.25 -14.49 -1.31
CA GLU A 24 21.00 -15.77 -0.65
C GLU A 24 19.52 -15.98 -0.29
N ASP A 25 18.64 -15.00 -0.55
CA ASP A 25 17.22 -15.11 -0.23
C ASP A 25 16.56 -16.23 -1.04
N THR A 26 15.78 -17.06 -0.36
CA THR A 26 14.81 -17.96 -1.00
C THR A 26 13.48 -17.25 -1.23
N GLU A 27 12.60 -17.87 -2.02
CA GLU A 27 11.22 -17.39 -2.18
C GLU A 27 10.47 -17.30 -0.84
N ASP A 28 10.70 -18.26 0.06
CA ASP A 28 10.09 -18.29 1.39
C ASP A 28 10.60 -17.12 2.26
N ASP A 29 11.89 -16.78 2.16
CA ASP A 29 12.48 -15.65 2.89
C ASP A 29 11.87 -14.31 2.44
N ILE A 30 11.71 -14.13 1.12
CA ILE A 30 11.10 -12.92 0.55
C ILE A 30 9.62 -12.87 0.92
N THR A 31 8.90 -13.98 0.78
CA THR A 31 7.48 -14.10 1.14
C THR A 31 7.26 -13.73 2.60
N ALA A 32 8.05 -14.28 3.52
CA ALA A 32 7.95 -13.97 4.95
C ALA A 32 8.21 -12.48 5.24
N ARG A 33 9.18 -11.87 4.54
CA ARG A 33 9.52 -10.44 4.66
C ARG A 33 8.38 -9.55 4.15
N VAL A 34 7.77 -9.92 3.02
CA VAL A 34 6.60 -9.21 2.46
C VAL A 34 5.40 -9.34 3.39
N GLN A 35 5.08 -10.55 3.87
CA GLN A 35 3.96 -10.77 4.78
C GLN A 35 4.10 -9.98 6.09
N ALA A 36 5.31 -9.86 6.63
CA ALA A 36 5.56 -9.01 7.79
C ALA A 36 5.16 -7.55 7.51
N GLN A 37 5.53 -7.02 6.33
CA GLN A 37 5.13 -5.66 5.94
C GLN A 37 3.62 -5.54 5.70
N GLU A 38 2.98 -6.56 5.09
CA GLU A 38 1.53 -6.58 4.89
C GLU A 38 0.76 -6.50 6.20
N HIS A 39 1.22 -7.22 7.24
CA HIS A 39 0.62 -7.18 8.57
C HIS A 39 0.72 -5.80 9.24
N ASP A 40 1.70 -4.98 8.87
CA ASP A 40 1.85 -3.61 9.38
C ASP A 40 1.02 -2.62 8.56
N ILE A 41 1.16 -2.63 7.23
CA ILE A 41 0.59 -1.60 6.38
C ILE A 41 -0.91 -1.77 6.11
N TYR A 42 -1.42 -3.02 6.17
CA TYR A 42 -2.83 -3.27 5.85
C TYR A 42 -3.75 -2.74 6.96
N PRO A 43 -3.53 -3.02 8.26
CA PRO A 43 -4.30 -2.41 9.33
C PRO A 43 -4.19 -0.88 9.37
N LEU A 44 -3.01 -0.33 9.02
CA LEU A 44 -2.81 1.11 8.93
C LEU A 44 -3.71 1.75 7.86
N ALA A 45 -3.71 1.20 6.64
CA ALA A 45 -4.58 1.68 5.57
C ALA A 45 -6.07 1.57 5.94
N ILE A 46 -6.47 0.48 6.60
CA ILE A 46 -7.83 0.30 7.13
C ILE A 46 -8.16 1.37 8.17
N SER A 47 -7.23 1.70 9.07
CA SER A 47 -7.45 2.74 10.10
C SER A 47 -7.73 4.10 9.47
N TRP A 48 -6.96 4.49 8.44
CA TRP A 48 -7.20 5.75 7.72
C TRP A 48 -8.56 5.76 7.02
N PHE A 49 -8.99 4.61 6.49
CA PHE A 49 -10.30 4.48 5.84
C PHE A 49 -11.45 4.62 6.86
N VAL A 50 -11.37 3.92 8.00
CA VAL A 50 -12.37 3.97 9.07
C VAL A 50 -12.46 5.36 9.70
N ASP A 51 -11.33 6.06 9.83
CA ASP A 51 -11.27 7.44 10.33
C ASP A 51 -11.75 8.49 9.30
N GLY A 52 -12.12 8.07 8.08
CA GLY A 52 -12.54 8.97 7.00
C GLY A 52 -11.42 9.81 6.40
N ARG A 53 -10.16 9.48 6.71
CA ARG A 53 -8.96 10.17 6.20
C ARG A 53 -8.59 9.72 4.80
N LEU A 54 -8.81 8.44 4.49
CA LEU A 54 -8.51 7.83 3.20
C LEU A 54 -9.78 7.65 2.37
N ARG A 55 -9.77 8.11 1.11
CA ARG A 55 -10.86 7.91 0.15
C ARG A 55 -10.35 7.70 -1.27
N ALA A 56 -11.18 7.09 -2.11
CA ALA A 56 -11.01 7.09 -3.56
C ALA A 56 -11.91 8.17 -4.17
N GLU A 57 -11.38 8.94 -5.12
CA GLU A 57 -12.14 9.95 -5.88
C GLU A 57 -11.68 9.90 -7.34
N GLY A 58 -12.59 9.55 -8.25
CA GLY A 58 -12.21 9.24 -9.64
C GLY A 58 -11.25 8.05 -9.69
N ASN A 59 -10.08 8.25 -10.31
CA ASN A 59 -9.02 7.24 -10.38
C ASN A 59 -7.83 7.59 -9.47
N GLU A 60 -8.07 8.33 -8.39
CA GLU A 60 -7.04 8.81 -7.45
C GLU A 60 -7.36 8.36 -6.02
N ALA A 61 -6.31 8.06 -5.25
CA ALA A 61 -6.40 7.87 -3.81
C ALA A 61 -6.06 9.18 -3.09
N TRP A 62 -6.83 9.53 -2.08
CA TRP A 62 -6.67 10.76 -1.31
C TRP A 62 -6.51 10.43 0.18
N LEU A 63 -5.48 10.98 0.81
CA LEU A 63 -5.26 10.89 2.25
C LEU A 63 -5.23 12.30 2.85
N ASP A 64 -6.06 12.57 3.86
CA ASP A 64 -6.14 13.87 4.53
C ASP A 64 -6.40 15.05 3.56
N ASN A 65 -7.20 14.80 2.52
CA ASN A 65 -7.50 15.74 1.43
C ASN A 65 -6.30 16.11 0.55
N VAL A 66 -5.25 15.28 0.54
CA VAL A 66 -4.12 15.38 -0.39
C VAL A 66 -4.14 14.19 -1.35
N PRO A 67 -4.06 14.40 -2.67
CA PRO A 67 -3.96 13.30 -3.62
C PRO A 67 -2.62 12.59 -3.44
N LEU A 68 -2.65 11.26 -3.38
CA LEU A 68 -1.46 10.44 -3.28
C LEU A 68 -0.79 10.29 -4.66
N PRO A 69 0.55 10.19 -4.72
CA PRO A 69 1.25 9.91 -5.97
C PRO A 69 0.94 8.48 -6.45
N PRO A 70 1.33 8.10 -7.68
CA PRO A 70 1.05 6.76 -8.22
C PRO A 70 1.59 5.58 -7.39
N GLN A 71 2.57 5.81 -6.52
CA GLN A 71 3.15 4.82 -5.60
C GLN A 71 2.43 4.78 -4.22
N GLY A 72 1.39 5.60 -4.03
CA GLY A 72 0.70 5.77 -2.76
C GLY A 72 1.48 6.63 -1.76
N TYR A 73 1.07 6.57 -0.50
CA TYR A 73 1.75 7.24 0.61
C TYR A 73 3.16 6.69 0.78
N ALA A 74 4.16 7.54 0.57
CA ALA A 74 5.53 7.26 0.93
C ALA A 74 5.70 7.60 2.41
N ALA A 75 5.87 6.59 3.27
CA ALA A 75 6.66 6.82 4.47
C ALA A 75 8.10 7.03 3.96
N GLU A 76 8.59 8.27 3.94
CA GLU A 76 10.02 8.50 3.76
C GLU A 76 10.74 7.83 4.94
N GLU A 77 11.49 6.77 4.65
CA GLU A 77 12.64 6.32 5.44
C GLU A 77 13.87 6.23 4.54
#